data_AF-A0A810NDX4-F1
#
_entry.id   AF-A0A810NDX4-F1
#
_cell.length_a   1.000
_cell.length_b   1.000
_cell.length_c   1.000
_cell.angle_alpha   90.00
_cell.angle_beta   90.00
_cell.angle_gamma   90.00
#
_symmetry.space_group_name_H-M   'P 1'
#
loop_
_entity.id
_entity.type
_entity.pdbx_description
1 polymer ?
#
loop_
_entity_poly.entity_id
_entity_poly.type
_entity_poly.pdbx_seq_one_letter_code
_entity_poly.pdbx_strand_id
1 'polypeptide(L)'
;MTELLVAKVILAVVMALSGALIVWAARATASGRLGRNEAVGIRTASTLSSDQAWLAAHRAARSVTEAAGWSAVATAVVVPFTPGPGQLVTVVGIGTAALLVLALVGARRGVRAATALPPSDRPS
;
A
#
# COMPACT_ATOMS: atom_id res chain seq x y z
N MET A 1 -14.42 29.85 -4.23
CA MET A 1 -14.68 29.10 -2.97
C MET A 1 -15.13 27.67 -3.26
N THR A 2 -16.04 27.45 -4.22
CA THR A 2 -16.53 26.12 -4.61
C THR A 2 -15.46 25.19 -5.17
N GLU A 3 -14.60 25.65 -6.09
CA GLU A 3 -13.54 24.82 -6.69
C GLU A 3 -12.58 24.20 -5.67
N LEU A 4 -12.12 24.98 -4.69
CA LEU A 4 -11.23 24.47 -3.65
C LEU A 4 -11.93 23.47 -2.73
N LEU A 5 -13.22 23.68 -2.45
CA LEU A 5 -14.01 22.73 -1.66
C LEU A 5 -14.19 21.41 -2.43
N VAL A 6 -14.54 21.48 -3.71
CA VAL A 6 -14.66 20.31 -4.59
C VAL A 6 -13.33 19.54 -4.65
N ALA A 7 -12.21 20.25 -4.84
CA ALA A 7 -10.88 19.64 -4.84
C ALA A 7 -10.55 18.92 -3.52
N LYS A 8 -10.85 19.55 -2.37
CA LYS A 8 -10.65 18.92 -1.05
C LYS A 8 -11.49 17.66 -0.88
N VAL A 9 -12.75 17.69 -1.28
CA VAL A 9 -13.65 16.52 -1.21
C VAL A 9 -13.12 15.38 -2.07
N ILE A 10 -12.78 15.67 -3.33
CA ILE A 10 -12.23 14.67 -4.25
C ILE A 10 -10.94 14.07 -3.69
N LEU A 11 -9.99 14.90 -3.24
CA LEU A 11 -8.72 14.44 -2.69
C LEU A 11 -8.90 13.61 -1.42
N ALA A 12 -9.78 14.05 -0.50
CA ALA A 12 -10.08 13.29 0.71
C ALA A 12 -10.67 11.92 0.37
N VAL A 13 -11.64 11.85 -0.54
CA VAL A 13 -12.26 10.59 -0.97
C VAL A 13 -11.24 9.67 -1.65
N VAL A 14 -10.47 10.18 -2.60
CA VAL A 14 -9.45 9.40 -3.32
C VAL A 14 -8.40 8.85 -2.36
N MET A 15 -7.91 9.68 -1.43
CA MET A 15 -6.91 9.26 -0.44
C MET A 15 -7.48 8.22 0.54
N ALA A 16 -8.72 8.41 1.00
CA ALA A 16 -9.37 7.47 1.90
C ALA A 16 -9.61 6.11 1.24
N LEU A 17 -10.16 6.11 0.01
CA LEU A 17 -10.41 4.89 -0.75
C LEU A 17 -9.12 4.17 -1.12
N SER A 18 -8.08 4.90 -1.55
CA SER A 18 -6.77 4.32 -1.85
C SER A 18 -6.14 3.71 -0.61
N GLY A 19 -6.16 4.41 0.52
CA GLY A 19 -5.65 3.91 1.78
C GLY A 19 -6.39 2.66 2.27
N ALA A 20 -7.71 2.69 2.22
CA ALA A 20 -8.55 1.54 2.58
C ALA A 20 -8.28 0.33 1.66
N LEU A 21 -8.16 0.55 0.35
CA LEU A 21 -7.85 -0.50 -0.62
C LEU A 21 -6.46 -1.11 -0.37
N ILE A 22 -5.46 -0.30 -0.04
CA ILE A 22 -4.11 -0.76 0.29
C ILE A 22 -4.12 -1.61 1.58
N VAL A 23 -4.78 -1.14 2.64
CA VAL A 23 -4.94 -1.89 3.90
C VAL A 23 -5.64 -3.23 3.65
N TRP A 24 -6.74 -3.20 2.88
CA TRP A 24 -7.47 -4.40 2.50
C TRP A 24 -6.59 -5.37 1.70
N ALA A 25 -5.86 -4.88 0.69
CA ALA A 25 -4.99 -5.69 -0.16
C ALA A 25 -3.86 -6.33 0.65
N ALA A 26 -3.24 -5.57 1.55
CA ALA A 26 -2.20 -6.08 2.45
C ALA A 26 -2.72 -7.25 3.33
N ARG A 27 -3.92 -7.10 3.89
CA ARG A 27 -4.56 -8.15 4.71
C ARG A 27 -4.98 -9.35 3.87
N ALA A 28 -5.56 -9.11 2.70
CA ALA A 28 -6.10 -10.15 1.83
C ALA A 28 -5.00 -11.01 1.19
N THR A 29 -3.86 -10.40 0.83
CA THR A 29 -2.69 -11.13 0.31
C THR A 29 -1.96 -11.89 1.44
N ALA A 30 -1.76 -11.27 2.60
CA ALA A 30 -1.07 -11.91 3.74
C ALA A 30 -1.86 -13.08 4.37
N SER A 31 -3.19 -13.02 4.32
CA SER A 31 -4.08 -14.11 4.76
C SER A 31 -4.21 -15.24 3.73
N GLY A 32 -3.70 -15.05 2.50
CA GLY A 32 -3.84 -16.01 1.40
C GLY A 32 -5.16 -15.93 0.65
N ARG A 33 -6.10 -15.05 1.04
CA ARG A 33 -7.42 -14.93 0.40
C ARG A 33 -7.35 -14.58 -1.09
N LEU A 34 -6.39 -13.74 -1.49
CA LEU A 34 -6.21 -13.35 -2.90
C LEU A 34 -5.35 -14.32 -3.71
N GLY A 35 -4.75 -15.33 -3.06
CA GLY A 35 -3.80 -16.25 -3.71
C GLY A 35 -2.66 -15.53 -4.43
N ARG A 36 -1.82 -16.29 -5.12
CA ARG A 36 -0.80 -15.75 -6.03
C ARG A 36 -1.48 -15.25 -7.30
N ASN A 37 -1.31 -13.97 -7.64
CA ASN A 37 -1.91 -13.37 -8.83
C ASN A 37 -1.07 -12.20 -9.36
N GLU A 38 -1.35 -11.78 -10.61
CA GLU A 38 -0.65 -10.68 -11.27
C GLU A 38 -1.35 -9.32 -11.14
N ALA A 39 -2.48 -9.25 -10.43
CA ALA A 39 -3.27 -8.02 -10.31
C ALA A 39 -2.93 -7.19 -9.05
N VAL A 40 -2.79 -7.85 -7.89
CA VAL A 40 -2.72 -7.19 -6.57
C VAL A 40 -1.56 -7.73 -5.75
N GLY A 41 -0.71 -6.84 -5.23
CA GLY A 41 0.38 -7.18 -4.31
C GLY A 41 1.77 -6.92 -4.88
N ILE A 42 2.78 -7.53 -4.26
CA ILE A 42 4.19 -7.46 -4.68
C ILE A 42 4.38 -8.49 -5.81
N ARG A 43 4.73 -8.00 -7.00
CA ARG A 43 4.81 -8.77 -8.24
C ARG A 43 6.22 -8.80 -8.77
N THR A 44 7.10 -9.50 -8.05
CA THR A 44 8.45 -9.80 -8.51
C THR A 44 8.57 -11.27 -8.87
N ALA A 45 9.57 -11.63 -9.67
CA ALA A 45 9.86 -13.03 -10.01
C ALA A 45 10.03 -13.90 -8.75
N SER A 46 10.62 -13.35 -7.68
CA SER A 46 10.77 -14.05 -6.40
C SER A 46 9.44 -14.28 -5.68
N THR A 47 8.54 -13.30 -5.62
CA THR A 47 7.25 -13.44 -4.92
C THR A 47 6.26 -14.30 -5.71
N LEU A 48 6.39 -14.37 -7.03
CA LEU A 48 5.54 -15.18 -7.90
C LEU A 48 6.09 -16.60 -8.12
N SER A 49 7.23 -16.96 -7.52
CA SER A 49 7.88 -18.27 -7.73
C SER A 49 7.08 -19.46 -7.19
N SER A 50 6.40 -19.28 -6.05
CA SER A 50 5.53 -20.28 -5.43
C SER A 50 4.50 -19.62 -4.52
N ASP A 51 3.45 -20.36 -4.15
CA ASP A 51 2.44 -19.85 -3.21
C ASP A 51 3.01 -19.61 -1.82
N GLN A 52 4.03 -20.38 -1.43
CA GLN A 52 4.77 -20.18 -0.18
C GLN A 52 5.60 -18.89 -0.24
N ALA A 53 6.28 -18.61 -1.35
CA ALA A 53 7.00 -17.36 -1.56
C ALA A 53 6.06 -16.15 -1.57
N TRP A 54 4.88 -16.31 -2.17
CA TRP A 54 3.82 -15.30 -2.13
C TRP A 54 3.39 -14.99 -0.69
N LEU A 55 3.04 -16.01 0.09
CA LEU A 55 2.59 -15.85 1.47
C LEU A 55 3.69 -15.28 2.36
N ALA A 56 4.92 -15.78 2.24
CA ALA A 56 6.07 -15.29 3.01
C ALA A 56 6.30 -13.79 2.75
N ALA A 57 6.29 -13.38 1.48
CA ALA A 57 6.45 -11.98 1.10
C ALA A 57 5.36 -11.08 1.67
N HIS A 58 4.09 -11.46 1.47
CA HIS A 58 2.97 -10.61 1.86
C HIS A 58 2.77 -10.56 3.38
N ARG A 59 3.07 -11.65 4.11
CA ARG A 59 3.09 -11.63 5.59
C ARG A 59 4.20 -10.73 6.12
N ALA A 60 5.40 -10.78 5.55
CA ALA A 60 6.52 -9.93 5.95
C ALA A 60 6.28 -8.45 5.61
N ALA A 61 5.61 -8.16 4.50
CA ALA A 61 5.27 -6.80 4.08
C ALA A 61 4.06 -6.21 4.82
N ARG A 62 3.16 -7.05 5.33
CA ARG A 62 1.83 -6.68 5.82
C ARG A 62 1.81 -5.43 6.69
N SER A 63 2.56 -5.41 7.80
CA SER A 63 2.50 -4.31 8.77
C SER A 63 2.91 -2.97 8.18
N VAL A 64 3.92 -2.97 7.30
CA VAL A 64 4.39 -1.74 6.65
C VAL A 64 3.43 -1.29 5.55
N THR A 65 2.91 -2.22 4.77
CA THR A 65 1.91 -1.90 3.73
C THR A 65 0.61 -1.40 4.35
N GLU A 66 0.18 -1.97 5.50
CA GLU A 66 -0.94 -1.42 6.27
C GLU A 66 -0.62 0.00 6.76
N ALA A 67 0.58 0.27 7.28
CA ALA A 67 0.99 1.61 7.67
C ALA A 67 0.95 2.61 6.50
N ALA A 68 1.34 2.17 5.29
CA ALA A 68 1.25 2.98 4.06
C ALA A 68 -0.21 3.33 3.71
N GLY A 69 -1.12 2.37 3.85
CA GLY A 69 -2.55 2.63 3.63
C GLY A 69 -3.14 3.55 4.69
N TRP A 70 -2.79 3.35 5.97
CA TRP A 70 -3.23 4.21 7.06
C TRP A 70 -2.69 5.64 6.98
N SER A 71 -1.48 5.86 6.45
CA SER A 71 -0.98 7.22 6.22
C SER A 71 -1.81 7.97 5.17
N ALA A 72 -2.29 7.29 4.12
CA ALA A 72 -3.22 7.90 3.17
C ALA A 72 -4.58 8.19 3.79
N VAL A 73 -5.13 7.29 4.62
CA VAL A 73 -6.38 7.55 5.36
C VAL A 73 -6.21 8.75 6.32
N ALA A 74 -5.10 8.83 7.04
CA ALA A 74 -4.81 9.98 7.90
C ALA A 74 -4.72 11.28 7.10
N THR A 75 -4.10 11.24 5.92
CA THR A 75 -4.04 12.40 5.01
C THR A 75 -5.44 12.84 4.57
N ALA A 76 -6.32 11.89 4.24
CA ALA A 76 -7.70 12.17 3.87
C ALA A 76 -8.48 12.89 4.98
N VAL A 77 -8.22 12.53 6.25
CA VAL A 77 -8.84 13.20 7.41
C VAL A 77 -8.34 14.63 7.56
N VAL A 78 -7.08 14.92 7.25
CA VAL A 78 -6.47 16.26 7.41
C VAL A 78 -6.86 17.22 6.28
N VAL A 79 -7.02 16.73 5.05
CA VAL A 79 -7.29 17.54 3.84
C VAL A 79 -8.41 18.60 4.01
N PRO A 80 -9.60 18.28 4.58
CA PRO A 80 -10.69 19.26 4.75
C PRO A 80 -10.28 20.50 5.56
N PHE A 81 -9.40 20.32 6.55
CA PHE A 81 -8.99 21.35 7.50
C PHE A 81 -7.86 22.26 6.99
N THR A 82 -7.38 22.04 5.76
CA THR A 82 -6.29 22.87 5.19
C THR A 82 -6.78 24.30 4.90
N PRO A 83 -6.07 25.35 5.35
CA PRO A 83 -6.55 26.74 5.19
C PRO A 83 -6.54 27.24 3.74
N GLY A 84 -5.63 26.75 2.91
CA GLY A 84 -5.47 27.22 1.54
C GLY A 84 -4.76 26.22 0.63
N PRO A 85 -4.61 26.56 -0.67
CA PRO A 85 -4.06 25.66 -1.68
C PRO A 85 -2.62 25.19 -1.37
N GLY A 86 -1.78 26.07 -0.81
CA GLY A 86 -0.41 25.72 -0.44
C GLY A 86 -0.37 24.62 0.60
N GLN A 87 -1.11 24.77 1.70
CA GLN A 87 -1.20 23.77 2.77
C GLN A 87 -1.85 22.47 2.27
N LEU A 88 -2.83 22.56 1.37
CA LEU A 88 -3.43 21.39 0.73
C LEU A 88 -2.38 20.58 -0.03
N VAL A 89 -1.59 21.23 -0.89
CA VAL A 89 -0.51 20.59 -1.65
C VAL A 89 0.54 19.99 -0.71
N THR A 90 0.95 20.72 0.34
CA THR A 90 1.92 20.23 1.31
C THR A 90 1.43 18.98 2.04
N VAL A 91 0.19 18.98 2.56
CA VAL A 91 -0.39 17.84 3.28
C VAL A 91 -0.52 16.61 2.38
N VAL A 92 -1.06 16.78 1.17
CA VAL A 92 -1.20 15.68 0.21
C VAL A 92 0.16 15.16 -0.24
N GLY A 93 1.13 16.05 -0.48
CA GLY A 93 2.49 15.70 -0.87
C GLY A 93 3.19 14.87 0.21
N ILE A 94 3.14 15.29 1.47
CA ILE A 94 3.70 14.54 2.61
C ILE A 94 3.01 13.18 2.75
N GLY A 95 1.68 13.15 2.70
CA GLY A 95 0.91 11.91 2.80
C GLY A 95 1.24 10.90 1.71
N THR A 96 1.37 11.37 0.48
CA THR A 96 1.75 10.56 -0.68
C THR A 96 3.19 10.07 -0.55
N ALA A 97 4.14 10.93 -0.16
CA ALA A 97 5.52 10.54 0.06
C ALA A 97 5.65 9.48 1.15
N ALA A 98 4.94 9.64 2.28
CA ALA A 98 4.90 8.66 3.35
C ALA A 98 4.35 7.31 2.86
N LEU A 99 3.24 7.32 2.12
CA LEU A 99 2.68 6.11 1.52
C LEU A 99 3.70 5.42 0.60
N LEU A 100 4.36 6.17 -0.29
CA LEU A 100 5.32 5.61 -1.25
C LEU A 100 6.53 5.01 -0.54
N VAL A 101 7.12 5.73 0.43
CA VAL A 101 8.25 5.24 1.21
C VAL A 101 7.89 3.95 1.95
N LEU A 102 6.74 3.94 2.64
CA LEU A 102 6.28 2.75 3.36
C LEU A 102 5.97 1.58 2.42
N ALA A 103 5.32 1.83 1.28
CA ALA A 103 5.05 0.81 0.28
C ALA A 103 6.35 0.20 -0.28
N LEU A 104 7.37 1.02 -0.56
CA LEU A 104 8.69 0.55 -1.00
C LEU A 104 9.41 -0.26 0.08
N VAL A 105 9.32 0.15 1.35
CA VAL A 105 9.89 -0.60 2.48
C VAL A 105 9.16 -1.94 2.63
N GLY A 106 7.83 -1.97 2.54
CA GLY A 106 7.02 -3.18 2.55
C GLY A 106 7.41 -4.13 1.42
N ALA A 107 7.53 -3.60 0.19
CA ALA A 107 7.98 -4.36 -0.97
C ALA A 107 9.37 -4.96 -0.76
N ARG A 108 10.34 -4.18 -0.28
CA ARG A 108 11.70 -4.67 0.03
C ARG A 108 11.70 -5.78 1.08
N ARG A 109 10.89 -5.64 2.15
CA ARG A 109 10.74 -6.69 3.18
C ARG A 109 10.13 -7.96 2.60
N GLY A 110 9.10 -7.82 1.76
CA GLY A 110 8.45 -8.96 1.11
C GLY A 110 9.38 -9.69 0.15
N VAL A 111 10.10 -8.96 -0.70
CA VAL A 111 11.09 -9.55 -1.63
C VAL A 111 12.17 -10.31 -0.87
N ARG A 112 12.73 -9.72 0.19
CA ARG A 112 13.74 -10.38 1.03
C ARG A 112 13.22 -11.68 1.65
N ALA A 113 11.98 -11.67 2.14
CA ALA A 113 11.36 -12.86 2.72
C ALA A 113 11.14 -13.97 1.68
N ALA A 114 10.69 -13.63 0.47
CA ALA A 114 10.55 -14.61 -0.62
C ALA A 114 11.91 -15.19 -1.04
N THR A 115 12.95 -14.37 -1.16
CA THR A 115 14.29 -14.84 -1.58
C THR A 115 15.01 -15.68 -0.53
N ALA A 116 14.59 -15.62 0.73
CA ALA A 116 15.16 -16.43 1.81
C ALA A 116 14.67 -17.88 1.80
N LEU A 117 13.68 -18.22 0.96
CA LEU A 117 13.16 -19.58 0.84
C LEU A 117 14.10 -20.46 -0.01
N PRO A 118 14.27 -21.76 0.33
CA PRO A 118 15.09 -22.69 -0.43
C PRO A 118 14.59 -22.88 -1.88
N PRO A 119 15.48 -23.14 -2.86
CA PRO A 119 15.13 -23.30 -4.27
C PRO A 119 14.23 -24.50 -4.65
N SER A 120 13.79 -25.32 -3.69
CA SER A 120 13.10 -26.61 -3.92
C SER A 120 11.57 -26.56 -3.89
N ASP A 121 10.95 -25.43 -3.53
CA ASP A 121 9.48 -25.28 -3.50
C ASP A 121 8.89 -24.81 -4.86
N ARG A 122 9.60 -25.04 -5.97
CA ARG A 122 9.12 -24.77 -7.33
C ARG A 122 8.26 -25.96 -7.79
N PRO A 123 6.93 -25.82 -7.97
CA PRO A 123 6.20 -26.86 -8.68
C PRO A 123 6.72 -26.93 -10.12
N SER A 124 7.05 -28.15 -10.54
CA SER A 124 7.35 -28.53 -11.93
C SER A 124 6.22 -28.17 -12.87
#